data_AF-A0A2W5XV85-F1
#
_entry.id   AF-A0A2W5XV85-F1
#
_cell.length_a   1.000
_cell.length_b   1.000
_cell.length_c   1.000
_cell.angle_alpha   90.00
_cell.angle_beta   90.00
_cell.angle_gamma   90.00
#
_symmetry.space_group_name_H-M   'P 1'
#
loop_
_entity.id
_entity.type
_entity.pdbx_description
1 polymer ?
#
loop_
_entity_poly.entity_id
_entity_poly.type
_entity_poly.pdbx_seq_one_letter_code
_entity_poly.pdbx_strand_id
1 'polypeptide(L)'
;MTVGAAIVDTHALLQVVYVSLLSGVGLCVVYAVAVIGIARSNEHRKAKRTGAALIHGALATIAVAACGWAIFTGIAIMAQK
;
A
#
# COMPACT_ATOMS: atom_id res chain seq x y z
N MET A 1 35.71 -21.84 -7.07
CA MET A 1 34.58 -21.03 -6.55
C MET A 1 34.96 -19.57 -6.71
N THR A 2 34.33 -18.85 -7.62
CA THR A 2 34.73 -17.49 -8.03
C THR A 2 34.36 -16.46 -6.96
N VAL A 3 35.29 -15.55 -6.67
CA VAL A 3 35.25 -14.53 -5.60
C VAL A 3 33.94 -13.70 -5.57
N GLY A 4 33.27 -13.52 -6.72
CA GLY A 4 31.99 -12.80 -6.80
C GLY A 4 30.82 -13.44 -6.05
N ALA A 5 30.79 -14.77 -5.90
CA ALA A 5 29.73 -15.47 -5.16
C ALA A 5 29.90 -15.38 -3.63
N ALA A 6 31.10 -15.02 -3.14
CA ALA A 6 31.36 -14.82 -1.72
C ALA A 6 31.03 -13.38 -1.26
N ILE A 7 30.89 -12.44 -2.19
CA ILE A 7 30.64 -11.01 -1.91
C ILE A 7 29.15 -10.69 -2.01
N VAL A 8 28.44 -11.32 -2.94
CA VAL A 8 27.02 -11.06 -3.19
C VAL A 8 26.18 -12.11 -2.47
N ASP A 9 25.56 -11.70 -1.38
CA ASP A 9 24.45 -12.45 -0.80
C ASP A 9 23.24 -12.37 -1.74
N THR A 10 23.14 -13.37 -2.62
CA THR A 10 22.03 -13.51 -3.58
C THR A 10 20.66 -13.58 -2.89
N HIS A 11 20.60 -14.07 -1.65
CA HIS A 11 19.36 -14.13 -0.87
C HIS A 11 18.92 -12.71 -0.45
N ALA A 12 19.84 -11.93 0.11
CA ALA A 12 19.59 -10.54 0.46
C ALA A 12 19.19 -9.70 -0.76
N LEU A 13 19.85 -9.92 -1.90
CA LEU A 13 19.55 -9.20 -3.15
C LEU A 13 18.13 -9.48 -3.64
N LEU A 14 17.72 -10.76 -3.63
CA LEU A 14 16.34 -11.17 -3.97
C LEU A 14 15.31 -10.58 -3.01
N GLN A 15 15.62 -10.53 -1.72
CA GLN A 15 14.73 -9.97 -0.71
C GLN A 15 14.47 -8.48 -0.96
N VAL A 16 15.52 -7.70 -1.26
CA VAL A 16 15.36 -6.27 -1.57
C VAL A 16 14.48 -6.08 -2.81
N VAL A 17 14.76 -6.81 -3.90
CA VAL A 17 13.97 -6.72 -5.14
C VAL A 17 12.50 -7.03 -4.87
N TYR A 18 12.20 -8.10 -4.13
CA TYR A 18 10.84 -8.50 -3.82
C TYR A 18 10.12 -7.46 -2.94
N VAL A 19 10.78 -6.95 -1.89
CA VAL A 19 10.19 -5.95 -0.99
C VAL A 19 9.96 -4.62 -1.71
N SER A 20 10.90 -4.19 -2.56
CA SER A 20 10.72 -2.98 -3.38
C SER A 20 9.59 -3.12 -4.38
N LEU A 21 9.45 -4.28 -5.03
CA LEU A 21 8.35 -4.53 -5.96
C LEU A 21 7.00 -4.55 -5.23
N LEU A 22 6.93 -5.26 -4.10
CA LEU A 22 5.71 -5.40 -3.32
C LEU A 22 5.26 -4.07 -2.71
N SER A 23 6.19 -3.25 -2.21
CA SER A 23 5.89 -1.92 -1.70
C SER A 23 5.47 -0.98 -2.82
N GLY A 24 6.20 -0.90 -3.92
CA GLY A 24 5.88 -0.04 -5.05
C GLY A 24 4.52 -0.36 -5.66
N VAL A 25 4.29 -1.60 -6.07
CA VAL A 25 3.03 -2.02 -6.70
C VAL A 25 1.90 -2.11 -5.67
N GLY A 26 2.17 -2.65 -4.48
CA GLY A 26 1.17 -2.85 -3.44
C GLY A 26 0.55 -1.54 -2.96
N LEU A 27 1.37 -0.52 -2.68
CA LEU A 27 0.87 0.80 -2.27
C LEU A 27 0.02 1.45 -3.38
N CYS A 28 0.44 1.34 -4.64
CA CYS A 28 -0.33 1.85 -5.78
C CYS A 28 -1.70 1.17 -5.88
N VAL A 29 -1.76 -0.15 -5.71
CA VAL A 29 -3.03 -0.90 -5.74
C VAL A 29 -3.94 -0.50 -4.58
N VAL A 30 -3.40 -0.40 -3.36
CA VAL A 30 -4.17 0.02 -2.18
C VAL A 30 -4.73 1.44 -2.38
N TYR A 31 -3.92 2.36 -2.91
CA TYR A 31 -4.37 3.71 -3.20
C TYR A 31 -5.44 3.77 -4.29
N ALA A 32 -5.31 2.96 -5.35
CA ALA A 32 -6.34 2.86 -6.38
C ALA A 32 -7.70 2.40 -5.80
N VAL A 33 -7.69 1.46 -4.86
CA VAL A 33 -8.90 1.02 -4.14
C VAL A 33 -9.52 2.19 -3.35
N ALA A 34 -8.69 3.03 -2.72
CA ALA A 34 -9.19 4.22 -2.03
C ALA A 34 -9.91 5.17 -2.99
N VAL A 35 -9.32 5.45 -4.16
CA VAL A 35 -9.92 6.31 -5.19
C VAL A 35 -11.25 5.75 -5.69
N ILE A 36 -11.32 4.44 -5.97
CA ILE A 36 -12.56 3.78 -6.40
C ILE A 36 -13.63 3.85 -5.31
N GLY A 37 -13.26 3.64 -4.04
CA GLY A 37 -14.16 3.75 -2.90
C GLY A 37 -14.76 5.14 -2.75
N ILE A 38 -13.95 6.20 -2.91
CA ILE A 38 -14.41 7.59 -2.87
C ILE A 38 -15.36 7.88 -4.04
N ALA A 39 -14.97 7.49 -5.26
CA ALA A 39 -15.79 7.71 -6.45
C ALA A 39 -17.16 7.02 -6.33
N ARG A 40 -17.19 5.75 -5.91
CA ARG A 40 -18.45 5.01 -5.70
C ARG A 40 -19.27 5.57 -4.54
N SER A 41 -18.63 5.98 -3.44
CA SER A 41 -19.33 6.61 -2.32
C SER A 41 -20.08 7.86 -2.78
N ASN A 42 -19.43 8.73 -3.55
CA ASN A 42 -20.04 9.94 -4.09
C ASN A 42 -21.21 9.64 -5.05
N GLU A 43 -21.08 8.63 -5.90
CA GLU A 43 -22.15 8.20 -6.80
C GLU A 43 -23.38 7.70 -6.03
N HIS A 44 -23.18 6.87 -5.00
CA HIS A 44 -24.27 6.36 -4.17
C HIS A 44 -24.93 7.44 -3.29
N ARG A 45 -24.17 8.47 -2.87
CA ARG A 45 -24.72 9.65 -2.18
C ARG A 45 -25.66 10.42 -3.10
N LYS A 46 -25.30 10.61 -4.37
CA LYS A 46 -26.15 11.27 -5.37
C LYS A 46 -27.44 10.48 -5.65
N ALA A 47 -27.34 9.15 -5.65
CA ALA A 47 -28.49 8.25 -5.84
C ALA A 47 -29.41 8.09 -4.60
N LYS A 48 -29.21 8.88 -3.52
CA LYS A 48 -29.90 8.73 -2.21
C LYS A 48 -29.81 7.33 -1.59
N ARG A 49 -28.81 6.52 -1.97
CA ARG A 49 -28.56 5.17 -1.45
C ARG A 49 -27.55 5.24 -0.30
N THR A 50 -27.97 5.80 0.83
CA THR A 50 -27.11 6.19 1.95
C THR A 50 -26.31 5.03 2.55
N GLY A 51 -26.89 3.82 2.63
CA GLY A 51 -26.20 2.64 3.15
C GLY A 51 -25.00 2.20 2.30
N ALA A 52 -25.18 2.13 0.97
CA ALA A 52 -24.12 1.76 0.05
C ALA A 52 -23.00 2.82 -0.01
N ALA A 53 -23.38 4.11 0.10
CA ALA A 53 -22.43 5.21 0.17
C ALA A 53 -21.50 5.11 1.39
N LEU A 54 -22.04 4.69 2.54
CA LEU A 54 -21.31 4.62 3.79
C LEU A 54 -20.29 3.47 3.78
N ILE A 55 -20.65 2.32 3.22
CA ILE A 55 -19.76 1.17 3.07
C ILE A 55 -18.57 1.51 2.15
N HIS A 56 -18.84 2.12 0.99
CA HIS A 56 -17.77 2.51 0.06
C HIS A 56 -16.90 3.64 0.62
N GLY A 57 -17.47 4.55 1.39
CA GLY A 57 -16.72 5.60 2.08
C GLY A 57 -15.80 5.03 3.17
N ALA A 58 -16.30 4.07 3.97
CA ALA A 58 -15.51 3.39 5.00
C ALA A 58 -14.36 2.57 4.39
N LEU A 59 -14.60 1.89 3.27
CA LEU A 59 -13.54 1.17 2.57
C LEU A 59 -12.43 2.12 2.09
N ALA A 60 -12.82 3.28 1.56
CA ALA A 60 -11.85 4.30 1.14
C ALA A 60 -11.03 4.83 2.31
N THR A 61 -11.65 5.16 3.44
CA THR A 61 -10.93 5.68 4.61
C THR A 61 -9.95 4.65 5.17
N ILE A 62 -10.34 3.37 5.21
CA ILE A 62 -9.44 2.27 5.64
C ILE A 62 -8.25 2.16 4.68
N ALA A 63 -8.47 2.22 3.37
CA ALA A 63 -7.39 2.15 2.39
C ALA A 63 -6.41 3.33 2.51
N VAL A 64 -6.92 4.55 2.72
CA VAL A 64 -6.06 5.72 2.98
C VAL A 64 -5.29 5.56 4.30
N ALA A 65 -5.95 5.09 5.36
CA ALA A 65 -5.31 4.85 6.65
C ALA A 65 -4.19 3.79 6.54
N ALA A 66 -4.40 2.74 5.75
CA ALA A 66 -3.39 1.73 5.48
C ALA A 66 -2.14 2.31 4.78
N CYS A 67 -2.33 3.19 3.77
CA CYS A 67 -1.22 3.89 3.14
C CYS A 67 -0.48 4.79 4.14
N GLY A 68 -1.20 5.54 4.96
CA GLY A 68 -0.60 6.38 6.00
C GLY A 68 0.21 5.57 7.02
N TRP A 69 -0.31 4.42 7.44
CA TRP A 69 0.37 3.49 8.34
C TRP A 69 1.65 2.91 7.72
N ALA A 70 1.62 2.53 6.44
CA ALA A 70 2.79 2.03 5.73
C ALA A 70 3.90 3.08 5.63
N ILE A 71 3.55 4.35 5.38
CA ILE A 71 4.51 5.46 5.38
C ILE A 71 5.09 5.68 6.78
N PHE A 72 4.24 5.74 7.81
CA PHE A 72 4.66 5.96 9.19
C PHE A 72 5.61 4.88 9.68
N THR A 73 5.28 3.61 9.43
CA THR A 73 6.13 2.47 9.80
C THR A 73 7.46 2.49 9.07
N GLY A 74 7.48 2.82 7.77
CA GLY A 74 8.73 3.01 7.01
C GLY A 74 9.63 4.08 7.62
N ILE A 75 9.07 5.23 7.97
CA ILE A 75 9.81 6.33 8.63
C ILE A 75 10.31 5.90 10.00
N ALA A 76 9.47 5.24 10.81
CA ALA A 76 9.84 4.79 12.15
C ALA A 76 11.00 3.79 12.12
N ILE A 77 11.00 2.86 11.17
CA ILE A 77 12.09 1.90 10.98
C ILE A 77 13.37 2.61 10.54
N MET A 78 13.29 3.59 9.63
CA MET A 78 14.48 4.37 9.23
C MET A 78 15.02 5.26 10.37
N ALA A 79 14.16 5.69 11.29
CA ALA A 79 14.53 6.53 12.41
C ALA A 79 15.09 5.74 13.62
N GLN A 80 14.82 4.43 13.70
CA GLN A 80 15.42 3.56 14.69
C GLN A 80 16.84 3.19 14.23
N LYS A 81 17.83 3.68 14.98
CA LYS A 81 19.24 3.30 14.83
C LYS A 81 19.52 1.93 15.43
#